data_AF-A0A2V9H2R8-F1
#
_entry.id   AF-A0A2V9H2R8-F1
#
_cell.length_a   1.000
_cell.length_b   1.000
_cell.length_c   1.000
_cell.angle_alpha   90.00
_cell.angle_beta   90.00
_cell.angle_gamma   90.00
#
_symmetry.space_group_name_H-M   'P 1'
#
loop_
_entity.id
_entity.type
_entity.pdbx_description
1 polymer ?
#
loop_
_entity_poly.entity_id
_entity_poly.type
_entity_poly.pdbx_seq_one_letter_code
_entity_poly.pdbx_strand_id
1 'polypeptide(L)'
;MHQSFISLALLIATALVAGFFSYIYSIKRQTYLLLWTAAWAVFGLHYVGLTLAPWAAANPLQSALSHWLFALSGVLFFLGAQLYSQRKAWKIPALAAGVLFGLWAAANAANVFSVSAIIPGSLLYIAVAVVFWQESRRQETLADRLLGVSFASWGVLWIALHFLNATPELQGAGVSVVAAAPCAFVAMLMVMALYE
;
A
#
# COMPACT_ATOMS: atom_id res chain seq x y z
N MET A 1 3.34 3.29 -24.14
CA MET A 1 4.35 4.24 -23.59
C MET A 1 3.84 5.01 -22.36
N HIS A 2 2.66 5.65 -22.41
CA HIS A 2 2.14 6.45 -21.29
C HIS A 2 2.04 5.73 -19.93
N GLN A 3 1.62 4.45 -19.89
CA GLN A 3 1.50 3.68 -18.63
C GLN A 3 2.85 3.42 -17.94
N SER A 4 3.92 3.17 -18.70
CA SER A 4 5.26 2.94 -18.14
C SER A 4 5.84 4.22 -17.56
N PHE A 5 5.60 5.37 -18.21
CA PHE A 5 5.98 6.68 -17.69
C PHE A 5 5.25 7.02 -16.38
N ILE A 6 3.94 6.80 -16.30
CA ILE A 6 3.16 7.03 -15.07
C ILE A 6 3.66 6.11 -13.94
N SER A 7 3.88 4.83 -14.23
CA SER A 7 4.39 3.87 -13.24
C SER A 7 5.80 4.26 -12.75
N LEU A 8 6.64 4.81 -13.63
CA LEU A 8 7.97 5.30 -13.28
C LEU A 8 7.89 6.53 -12.37
N ALA A 9 6.99 7.46 -12.69
CA ALA A 9 6.74 8.62 -11.83
C ALA A 9 6.26 8.20 -10.43
N LEU A 10 5.36 7.22 -10.34
CA LEU A 10 4.88 6.67 -9.07
C LEU A 10 5.97 5.92 -8.30
N LEU A 11 6.82 5.16 -9.00
CA LEU A 11 7.99 4.51 -8.40
C LEU A 11 8.94 5.55 -7.79
N ILE A 12 9.27 6.60 -8.54
CA ILE A 12 10.15 7.68 -8.05
C ILE A 12 9.50 8.40 -6.86
N ALA A 13 8.22 8.75 -6.95
CA ALA A 13 7.51 9.44 -5.88
C ALA A 13 7.50 8.61 -4.58
N THR A 14 7.17 7.32 -4.67
CA THR A 14 7.13 6.43 -3.50
C THR A 14 8.53 6.15 -2.94
N ALA A 15 9.56 6.06 -3.80
CA ALA A 15 10.95 5.96 -3.36
C ALA A 15 11.43 7.22 -2.64
N LEU A 16 11.04 8.42 -3.10
CA LEU A 16 11.33 9.67 -2.42
C LEU A 16 10.65 9.75 -1.04
N VAL A 17 9.38 9.33 -0.95
CA VAL A 17 8.67 9.24 0.33
C VAL A 17 9.36 8.26 1.29
N ALA A 18 9.77 7.08 0.79
CA ALA A 18 10.56 6.14 1.59
C ALA A 18 11.89 6.75 2.06
N GLY A 19 12.61 7.44 1.17
CA GLY A 19 13.85 8.17 1.51
C GLY A 19 13.63 9.23 2.58
N PHE A 20 12.54 10.00 2.48
CA PHE A 20 12.16 11.00 3.48
C PHE A 20 11.90 10.37 4.86
N PHE A 21 11.10 9.31 4.95
CA PHE A 21 10.87 8.63 6.23
C PHE A 21 12.12 7.93 6.76
N SER A 22 12.99 7.42 5.88
CA SER A 22 14.30 6.87 6.27
C SER A 22 15.19 7.94 6.91
N TYR A 23 15.21 9.14 6.35
CA TYR A 23 15.91 10.29 6.92
C TYR A 23 15.34 10.66 8.29
N ILE A 24 14.02 10.80 8.43
CA ILE A 24 13.40 11.09 9.74
C ILE A 24 13.71 9.97 10.74
N TYR A 25 13.67 8.70 10.32
CA TYR A 25 14.05 7.58 11.18
C TYR A 25 15.49 7.67 11.67
N SER A 26 16.43 8.12 10.83
CA SER A 26 17.82 8.29 11.24
C SER A 26 17.98 9.28 12.40
N ILE A 27 17.09 10.27 12.49
CA ILE A 27 17.04 11.31 13.52
C ILE A 27 16.23 10.84 14.74
N LYS A 28 14.96 10.47 14.56
CA LYS A 28 14.03 10.15 15.66
C LYS A 28 14.18 8.73 16.19
N ARG A 29 14.73 7.80 15.41
CA ARG A 29 14.97 6.38 15.75
C ARG A 29 13.74 5.60 16.26
N GLN A 30 12.54 6.03 15.89
CA GLN A 30 11.29 5.36 16.27
C GLN A 30 10.98 4.18 15.33
N THR A 31 10.62 3.01 15.88
CA THR A 31 10.41 1.79 15.08
C THR A 31 9.27 1.89 14.07
N TYR A 32 8.20 2.65 14.37
CA TYR A 32 7.09 2.81 13.41
C TYR A 32 7.54 3.54 12.14
N LEU A 33 8.49 4.48 12.21
CA LEU A 33 9.05 5.17 11.05
C LEU A 33 9.82 4.21 10.13
N LEU A 34 10.53 3.24 10.71
CA LEU A 34 11.20 2.21 9.94
C LEU A 34 10.19 1.31 9.20
N LEU A 35 9.05 0.99 9.85
CA LEU A 35 7.97 0.25 9.19
C LEU A 35 7.30 1.06 8.09
N TRP A 36 7.07 2.36 8.30
CA TRP A 36 6.54 3.25 7.26
C TRP A 36 7.50 3.37 6.08
N THR A 37 8.80 3.51 6.35
CA THR A 37 9.86 3.49 5.32
C THR A 37 9.81 2.20 4.51
N ALA A 38 9.78 1.05 5.19
CA ALA A 38 9.70 -0.26 4.54
C ALA A 38 8.40 -0.42 3.74
N ALA A 39 7.26 0.04 4.27
CA ALA A 39 5.98 0.00 3.58
C ALA A 39 6.03 0.79 2.27
N TRP A 40 6.55 2.02 2.29
CA TRP A 40 6.72 2.86 1.10
C TRP A 40 7.70 2.25 0.09
N ALA A 41 8.81 1.68 0.55
CA ALA A 41 9.78 1.02 -0.33
C ALA A 41 9.17 -0.21 -1.03
N VAL A 42 8.50 -1.07 -0.27
CA VAL A 42 7.82 -2.27 -0.80
C VAL A 42 6.68 -1.87 -1.75
N PHE A 43 5.92 -0.83 -1.40
CA PHE A 43 4.88 -0.29 -2.27
C PHE A 43 5.46 0.34 -3.55
N GLY A 44 6.64 0.95 -3.49
CA GLY A 44 7.35 1.41 -4.68
C GLY A 44 7.74 0.26 -5.60
N LEU A 45 8.28 -0.84 -5.04
CA LEU A 45 8.67 -2.03 -5.80
C LEU A 45 7.50 -2.66 -6.58
N HIS A 46 6.26 -2.52 -6.11
CA HIS A 46 5.07 -2.95 -6.84
C HIS A 46 4.97 -2.31 -8.24
N TYR A 47 5.47 -1.08 -8.43
CA TYR A 47 5.47 -0.39 -9.73
C TYR A 47 6.60 -0.82 -10.67
N VAL A 48 7.65 -1.49 -10.18
CA VAL A 48 8.79 -1.94 -11.01
C VAL A 48 8.34 -2.93 -12.08
N GLY A 49 7.39 -3.81 -11.76
CA GLY A 49 6.81 -4.71 -12.75
C GLY A 49 6.13 -3.93 -13.89
N LEU A 50 5.38 -2.90 -13.56
CA LEU A 50 4.61 -2.11 -14.53
C LEU A 50 5.50 -1.20 -15.39
N THR A 51 6.61 -0.70 -14.86
CA THR A 51 7.57 0.09 -15.64
C THR A 51 8.27 -0.75 -16.70
N LEU A 52 8.64 -1.98 -16.36
CA LEU A 52 9.37 -2.91 -17.23
C LEU A 52 8.46 -3.68 -18.20
N ALA A 53 7.13 -3.70 -17.96
CA ALA A 53 6.14 -4.42 -18.77
C ALA A 53 6.16 -4.15 -20.29
N PRO A 54 6.49 -2.96 -20.83
CA PRO A 54 6.57 -2.78 -22.29
C PRO A 54 7.64 -3.64 -22.96
N TRP A 55 8.59 -4.18 -22.18
CA TRP A 55 9.75 -4.92 -22.66
C TRP A 55 9.71 -6.41 -22.26
N ALA A 56 8.70 -6.83 -21.49
CA ALA A 56 8.53 -8.19 -20.99
C ALA A 56 7.11 -8.69 -21.30
N ALA A 57 7.00 -9.85 -21.94
CA ALA A 57 5.71 -10.51 -22.14
C ALA A 57 4.99 -10.68 -20.79
N ALA A 58 3.67 -10.51 -20.78
CA ALA A 58 2.85 -10.62 -19.57
C ALA A 58 3.12 -11.95 -18.86
N ASN A 59 3.81 -11.88 -17.72
CA ASN A 59 4.23 -13.04 -16.95
C ASN A 59 3.33 -13.19 -15.70
N PRO A 60 2.62 -14.32 -15.52
CA PRO A 60 1.82 -14.58 -14.33
C PRO A 60 2.60 -14.39 -13.02
N LEU A 61 3.89 -14.73 -13.01
CA LEU A 61 4.77 -14.56 -11.84
C LEU A 61 4.96 -13.08 -11.48
N GLN A 62 5.05 -12.20 -12.47
CA GLN A 62 5.19 -10.75 -12.26
C GLN A 62 3.92 -10.15 -11.66
N SER A 63 2.74 -10.60 -12.10
CA SER A 63 1.46 -10.21 -11.49
C SER A 63 1.34 -10.72 -10.05
N ALA A 64 1.69 -11.98 -9.79
CA ALA A 64 1.71 -12.53 -8.42
C ALA A 64 2.64 -11.74 -7.51
N LEU A 65 3.87 -11.46 -7.94
CA LEU A 65 4.83 -10.68 -7.16
C LEU A 65 4.29 -9.27 -6.89
N SER A 66 3.70 -8.62 -7.89
CA SER A 66 3.09 -7.29 -7.75
C SER A 66 1.95 -7.29 -6.71
N HIS A 67 1.04 -8.26 -6.74
CA HIS A 67 -0.04 -8.38 -5.76
C HIS A 67 0.48 -8.70 -4.36
N TRP A 68 1.51 -9.53 -4.26
CA TRP A 68 2.14 -9.86 -2.98
C TRP A 68 2.83 -8.64 -2.36
N LEU A 69 3.60 -7.88 -3.15
CA LEU A 69 4.25 -6.64 -2.70
C LEU A 69 3.21 -5.60 -2.24
N PHE A 70 2.10 -5.47 -2.96
CA PHE A 70 0.98 -4.62 -2.57
C PHE A 70 0.46 -5.01 -1.17
N ALA A 71 0.08 -6.27 -0.98
CA ALA A 71 -0.40 -6.76 0.31
C ALA A 71 0.65 -6.63 1.43
N LEU A 72 1.92 -6.93 1.14
CA LEU A 72 3.03 -6.83 2.08
C LEU A 72 3.22 -5.38 2.56
N SER A 73 3.10 -4.40 1.68
CA SER A 73 3.14 -3.00 2.08
C SER A 73 1.97 -2.63 3.01
N GLY A 74 0.76 -3.14 2.75
CA GLY A 74 -0.39 -3.00 3.64
C GLY A 74 -0.15 -3.58 5.04
N VAL A 75 0.49 -4.76 5.13
CA VAL A 75 0.89 -5.37 6.41
C VAL A 75 1.87 -4.47 7.16
N LEU A 76 2.87 -3.91 6.47
CA LEU A 76 3.86 -3.02 7.07
C LEU A 76 3.23 -1.71 7.55
N PHE A 77 2.31 -1.11 6.77
CA PHE A 77 1.53 0.05 7.21
C PHE A 77 0.68 -0.28 8.45
N PHE A 78 0.07 -1.47 8.50
CA PHE A 78 -0.76 -1.89 9.63
C PHE A 78 0.07 -2.04 10.91
N LEU A 79 1.22 -2.71 10.83
CA LEU A 79 2.14 -2.79 11.97
C LEU A 79 2.68 -1.40 12.36
N GLY A 80 2.98 -0.56 11.38
CA GLY A 80 3.41 0.83 11.60
C GLY A 80 2.36 1.64 12.35
N ALA A 81 1.09 1.56 11.93
CA ALA A 81 -0.04 2.22 12.58
C ALA A 81 -0.26 1.71 14.01
N GLN A 82 -0.16 0.40 14.24
CA GLN A 82 -0.26 -0.17 15.59
C GLN A 82 0.84 0.37 16.53
N LEU A 83 2.09 0.41 16.05
CA LEU A 83 3.21 0.94 16.84
C LEU A 83 3.10 2.45 17.06
N TYR A 84 2.65 3.20 16.05
CA TYR A 84 2.40 4.63 16.15
C TYR A 84 1.37 4.92 17.26
N SER A 85 0.24 4.22 17.24
CA SER A 85 -0.84 4.34 18.25
C SER A 85 -0.51 3.68 19.61
N GLN A 86 0.75 3.35 19.88
CA GLN A 86 1.20 2.69 21.12
C GLN A 86 0.44 1.40 21.47
N ARG A 87 -0.07 0.70 20.46
CA ARG A 87 -0.77 -0.58 20.63
C ARG A 87 0.22 -1.74 20.55
N LYS A 88 -0.17 -2.87 21.13
CA LYS A 88 0.60 -4.12 21.00
C LYS A 88 0.70 -4.51 19.53
N ALA A 89 1.90 -4.46 18.97
CA ALA A 89 2.15 -4.85 17.58
C ALA A 89 1.92 -6.35 17.35
N TRP A 90 1.11 -6.67 16.36
CA TRP A 90 0.75 -8.04 15.99
C TRP A 90 1.80 -8.65 15.06
N LYS A 91 3.05 -8.74 15.52
CA LYS A 91 4.19 -9.21 14.71
C LYS A 91 3.98 -10.62 14.13
N ILE A 92 3.52 -11.56 14.96
CA ILE A 92 3.31 -12.96 14.54
C ILE A 92 2.14 -13.05 13.55
N PRO A 93 0.94 -12.50 13.84
CA PRO A 93 -0.15 -12.46 12.85
C PRO A 93 0.23 -11.76 11.56
N ALA A 94 1.00 -10.67 11.62
CA ALA A 94 1.44 -9.94 10.43
C ALA A 94 2.41 -10.75 9.57
N LEU A 95 3.35 -11.47 10.19
CA LEU A 95 4.24 -12.40 9.47
C LEU A 95 3.43 -13.51 8.78
N ALA A 96 2.50 -14.13 9.52
CA ALA A 96 1.63 -15.16 8.99
C ALA A 96 0.77 -14.63 7.82
N ALA A 97 0.22 -13.42 7.95
CA ALA A 97 -0.52 -12.75 6.88
C ALA A 97 0.37 -12.52 5.65
N GLY A 98 1.59 -12.01 5.82
CA GLY A 98 2.54 -11.79 4.72
C GLY A 98 2.85 -13.07 3.92
N VAL A 99 3.03 -14.20 4.61
CA VAL A 99 3.24 -15.52 3.97
C VAL A 99 1.97 -15.99 3.27
N LEU A 100 0.81 -15.90 3.94
CA LEU A 100 -0.50 -16.29 3.39
C LEU A 100 -0.79 -15.51 2.09
N PHE A 101 -0.55 -14.20 2.07
CA PHE A 101 -0.73 -13.37 0.88
C PHE A 101 0.21 -13.76 -0.26
N GLY A 102 1.44 -14.17 0.04
CA GLY A 102 2.38 -14.69 -0.96
C GLY A 102 1.88 -15.98 -1.59
N LEU A 103 1.42 -16.93 -0.76
CA LEU A 103 0.82 -18.18 -1.24
C LEU A 103 -0.45 -17.92 -2.05
N TRP A 104 -1.30 -16.98 -1.61
CA TRP A 104 -2.51 -16.60 -2.33
C TRP A 104 -2.19 -16.00 -3.70
N ALA A 105 -1.21 -15.10 -3.77
CA ALA A 105 -0.78 -14.50 -5.02
C ALA A 105 -0.19 -15.54 -5.99
N ALA A 106 0.59 -16.50 -5.48
CA ALA A 106 1.10 -17.62 -6.29
C ALA A 106 -0.04 -18.52 -6.80
N ALA A 107 -1.02 -18.83 -5.94
CA ALA A 107 -2.19 -19.61 -6.31
C ALA A 107 -3.06 -18.91 -7.36
N ASN A 108 -3.17 -17.57 -7.29
CA ASN A 108 -3.81 -16.76 -8.33
C ASN A 108 -3.06 -16.83 -9.67
N ALA A 109 -1.74 -16.75 -9.69
CA ALA A 109 -0.96 -16.91 -10.93
C ALA A 109 -1.09 -18.31 -11.54
N ALA A 110 -1.28 -19.33 -10.72
CA ALA A 110 -1.58 -20.69 -11.16
C ALA A 110 -3.06 -20.93 -11.52
N ASN A 111 -3.92 -19.88 -11.47
CA ASN A 111 -5.37 -19.96 -11.70
C ASN A 111 -6.11 -20.96 -10.79
N VAL A 112 -5.60 -21.22 -9.59
CA VAL A 112 -6.21 -22.15 -8.61
C VAL A 112 -7.46 -21.54 -7.96
N PHE A 113 -7.51 -20.22 -7.82
CA PHE A 113 -8.63 -19.49 -7.23
C PHE A 113 -9.07 -18.31 -8.10
N SER A 114 -10.38 -18.08 -8.18
CA SER A 114 -10.97 -16.95 -8.91
C SER A 114 -10.92 -15.62 -8.13
N VAL A 115 -10.66 -15.66 -6.82
CA VAL A 115 -10.59 -14.45 -5.97
C VAL A 115 -9.19 -13.85 -6.05
N SER A 116 -9.10 -12.63 -6.57
CA SER A 116 -7.85 -11.89 -6.68
C SER A 116 -7.27 -11.52 -5.32
N ALA A 117 -5.95 -11.69 -5.17
CA ALA A 117 -5.16 -11.27 -4.01
C ALA A 117 -5.22 -9.76 -3.74
N ILE A 118 -5.64 -8.95 -4.73
CA ILE A 118 -5.88 -7.51 -4.56
C ILE A 118 -6.97 -7.26 -3.51
N ILE A 119 -8.07 -8.03 -3.55
CA ILE A 119 -9.22 -7.81 -2.64
C ILE A 119 -8.80 -7.92 -1.17
N PRO A 120 -8.22 -9.04 -0.69
CA PRO A 120 -7.81 -9.14 0.69
C PRO A 120 -6.60 -8.23 1.01
N GLY A 121 -5.77 -7.88 0.03
CA GLY A 121 -4.73 -6.86 0.17
C GLY A 121 -5.31 -5.46 0.46
N SER A 122 -6.35 -5.06 -0.27
CA SER A 122 -7.05 -3.78 -0.06
C SER A 122 -7.73 -3.70 1.31
N LEU A 123 -8.23 -4.82 1.82
CA LEU A 123 -8.79 -4.90 3.18
C LEU A 123 -7.74 -4.57 4.26
N LEU A 124 -6.43 -4.80 4.02
CA LEU A 124 -5.40 -4.38 4.96
C LEU A 124 -5.31 -2.86 5.08
N TYR A 125 -5.44 -2.12 3.97
CA TYR A 125 -5.47 -0.65 4.01
C TYR A 125 -6.70 -0.13 4.75
N ILE A 126 -7.84 -0.82 4.62
CA ILE A 126 -9.03 -0.52 5.43
C ILE A 126 -8.76 -0.85 6.92
N ALA A 127 -8.06 -1.94 7.22
CA ALA A 127 -7.67 -2.26 8.60
C ALA A 127 -6.72 -1.19 9.19
N VAL A 128 -5.77 -0.66 8.39
CA VAL A 128 -4.94 0.50 8.77
C VAL A 128 -5.82 1.70 9.09
N ALA A 129 -6.81 1.98 8.24
CA ALA A 129 -7.74 3.07 8.44
C ALA A 129 -8.52 2.96 9.76
N VAL A 130 -8.96 1.74 10.11
CA VAL A 130 -9.64 1.49 11.38
C VAL A 130 -8.74 1.79 12.57
N VAL A 131 -7.43 1.44 12.50
CA VAL A 131 -6.48 1.75 13.58
C VAL A 131 -6.38 3.27 13.77
N PHE A 132 -6.12 4.03 12.70
CA PHE A 132 -6.03 5.49 12.78
C PHE A 132 -7.34 6.16 13.19
N TRP A 133 -8.49 5.65 12.71
CA TRP A 133 -9.79 6.17 13.10
C TRP A 133 -10.08 6.00 14.59
N GLN A 134 -9.73 4.84 15.14
CA GLN A 134 -9.87 4.58 16.56
C GLN A 134 -8.89 5.43 17.39
N GLU A 135 -7.69 5.70 16.88
CA GLU A 135 -6.72 6.56 17.56
C GLU A 135 -7.12 8.04 17.54
N SER A 136 -7.65 8.53 16.43
CA SER A 136 -8.20 9.88 16.31
C SER A 136 -9.31 10.14 17.35
N ARG A 137 -10.15 9.13 17.66
CA ARG A 137 -11.15 9.26 18.73
C ARG A 137 -10.55 9.28 20.13
N ARG A 138 -9.31 8.85 20.31
CA ARG A 138 -8.61 8.84 21.60
C ARG A 138 -7.82 10.11 21.85
N GLN A 139 -7.13 10.63 20.82
CA GLN A 139 -6.22 11.78 20.95
C GLN A 139 -6.75 13.07 20.33
N GLU A 140 -7.94 13.03 19.70
CA GLU A 140 -8.58 14.17 19.01
C GLU A 140 -7.72 14.83 17.92
N THR A 141 -6.75 14.08 17.38
CA THR A 141 -5.83 14.52 16.33
C THR A 141 -6.54 14.56 14.97
N LEU A 142 -6.36 15.67 14.24
CA LEU A 142 -6.94 15.83 12.91
C LEU A 142 -6.15 15.00 11.89
N ALA A 143 -4.83 14.89 12.01
CA ALA A 143 -4.02 14.08 11.11
C ALA A 143 -4.45 12.60 11.12
N ASP A 144 -4.69 12.01 12.29
CA ASP A 144 -5.11 10.61 12.37
C ASP A 144 -6.50 10.38 11.77
N ARG A 145 -7.42 11.35 11.93
CA ARG A 145 -8.74 11.27 11.32
C ARG A 145 -8.63 11.23 9.79
N LEU A 146 -7.83 12.15 9.25
CA LEU A 146 -7.61 12.28 7.82
C LEU A 146 -6.81 11.09 7.27
N LEU A 147 -5.85 10.55 8.03
CA LEU A 147 -5.13 9.32 7.70
C LEU A 147 -6.09 8.14 7.60
N GLY A 148 -6.99 7.98 8.58
CA GLY A 148 -8.05 6.99 8.55
C GLY A 148 -8.88 7.08 7.27
N VAL A 149 -9.41 8.26 6.96
CA VAL A 149 -10.21 8.48 5.74
C VAL A 149 -9.39 8.20 4.48
N SER A 150 -8.14 8.62 4.42
CA SER A 150 -7.28 8.45 3.24
C SER A 150 -6.93 6.99 2.98
N PHE A 151 -6.56 6.23 4.01
CA PHE A 151 -6.32 4.79 3.90
C PHE A 151 -7.58 4.00 3.55
N ALA A 152 -8.75 4.38 4.10
CA ALA A 152 -10.02 3.74 3.77
C ALA A 152 -10.39 4.00 2.31
N SER A 153 -10.28 5.26 1.87
CA SER A 153 -10.51 5.66 0.48
C SER A 153 -9.59 4.91 -0.47
N TRP A 154 -8.33 4.74 -0.08
CA TRP A 154 -7.35 4.02 -0.89
C TRP A 154 -7.70 2.53 -1.03
N GLY A 155 -8.05 1.85 0.06
CA GLY A 155 -8.48 0.45 0.03
C GLY A 155 -9.77 0.24 -0.78
N VAL A 156 -10.79 1.07 -0.53
CA VAL A 156 -12.06 1.02 -1.26
C VAL A 156 -11.86 1.29 -2.75
N LEU A 157 -11.03 2.26 -3.10
CA LEU A 157 -10.72 2.58 -4.49
C LEU A 157 -10.09 1.39 -5.21
N TRP A 158 -9.11 0.70 -4.61
CA TRP A 158 -8.51 -0.49 -5.23
C TRP A 158 -9.51 -1.63 -5.43
N ILE A 159 -10.43 -1.84 -4.48
CA ILE A 159 -11.52 -2.81 -4.64
C ILE A 159 -12.44 -2.40 -5.80
N ALA A 160 -12.87 -1.14 -5.84
CA ALA A 160 -13.72 -0.61 -6.91
C ALA A 160 -13.05 -0.73 -8.28
N LEU A 161 -11.76 -0.36 -8.38
CA LEU A 161 -10.96 -0.49 -9.60
C LEU A 161 -10.79 -1.95 -10.02
N HIS A 162 -10.70 -2.89 -9.09
CA HIS A 162 -10.65 -4.31 -9.42
C HIS A 162 -11.95 -4.78 -10.10
N PHE A 163 -13.12 -4.39 -9.55
CA PHE A 163 -14.42 -4.70 -10.17
C PHE A 163 -14.64 -3.96 -11.49
N LEU A 164 -14.17 -2.71 -11.61
CA LEU A 164 -14.28 -1.92 -12.84
C LEU A 164 -13.33 -2.41 -13.93
N ASN A 165 -12.12 -2.88 -13.61
CA ASN A 165 -11.20 -3.48 -14.60
C ASN A 165 -11.68 -4.85 -15.13
N ALA A 166 -12.66 -5.48 -14.47
CA ALA A 166 -13.41 -6.59 -15.06
C ALA A 166 -14.27 -6.15 -16.26
N THR A 167 -14.45 -4.83 -16.47
CA THR A 167 -15.04 -4.26 -17.68
C THR A 167 -13.93 -3.76 -18.64
N PRO A 168 -13.81 -4.30 -19.87
CA PRO A 168 -12.70 -4.01 -20.78
C PRO A 168 -12.56 -2.54 -21.19
N GLU A 169 -13.64 -1.76 -21.12
CA GLU A 169 -13.72 -0.38 -21.61
C GLU A 169 -12.95 0.64 -20.73
N LEU A 170 -12.53 0.24 -19.52
CA LEU A 170 -11.90 1.13 -18.52
C LEU A 170 -10.42 0.83 -18.24
N GLN A 171 -9.77 -0.09 -18.96
CA GLN A 171 -8.42 -0.63 -18.70
C GLN A 171 -7.23 0.32 -19.01
N GLY A 172 -7.45 1.63 -18.96
CA GLY A 172 -6.49 2.65 -19.36
C GLY A 172 -5.54 3.16 -18.25
N ALA A 173 -4.56 3.96 -18.65
CA ALA A 173 -3.61 4.68 -17.80
C ALA A 173 -4.26 5.56 -16.70
N GLY A 174 -5.53 5.93 -16.86
CA GLY A 174 -6.27 6.73 -15.89
C GLY A 174 -6.45 6.04 -14.53
N VAL A 175 -6.51 4.71 -14.50
CA VAL A 175 -6.72 3.93 -13.27
C VAL A 175 -5.57 4.09 -12.28
N SER A 176 -4.32 4.11 -12.76
CA SER A 176 -3.13 4.33 -11.93
C SER A 176 -3.04 5.76 -11.39
N VAL A 177 -3.53 6.75 -12.14
CA VAL A 177 -3.51 8.16 -11.72
C VAL A 177 -4.53 8.42 -10.61
N VAL A 178 -5.73 7.84 -10.71
CA VAL A 178 -6.77 7.98 -9.68
C VAL A 178 -6.32 7.33 -8.37
N ALA A 179 -5.62 6.19 -8.42
CA ALA A 179 -5.07 5.52 -7.23
C ALA A 179 -3.91 6.28 -6.57
N ALA A 180 -3.28 7.23 -7.29
CA ALA A 180 -2.18 8.03 -6.78
C ALA A 180 -2.63 9.14 -5.82
N ALA A 181 -3.86 9.63 -5.95
CA ALA A 181 -4.34 10.74 -5.11
C ALA A 181 -4.43 10.34 -3.63
N PRO A 182 -5.12 9.26 -3.22
CA PRO A 182 -5.13 8.82 -1.82
C PRO A 182 -3.72 8.52 -1.30
N CYS A 183 -2.86 7.94 -2.15
CA CYS A 183 -1.46 7.65 -1.83
C CYS A 183 -0.66 8.91 -1.47
N ALA A 184 -0.77 9.97 -2.28
CA ALA A 184 -0.09 11.24 -2.02
C ALA A 184 -0.62 11.93 -0.74
N PHE A 185 -1.95 11.88 -0.52
CA PHE A 185 -2.56 12.38 0.70
C PHE A 185 -2.07 11.63 1.95
N VAL A 186 -2.02 10.29 1.90
CA VAL A 186 -1.46 9.48 3.00
C VAL A 186 -0.02 9.90 3.28
N ALA A 187 0.84 10.02 2.27
CA ALA A 187 2.22 10.44 2.46
C ALA A 187 2.32 11.80 3.16
N MET A 188 1.55 12.79 2.69
CA MET A 188 1.50 14.13 3.29
C MET A 188 1.00 14.11 4.74
N LEU A 189 -0.09 13.39 5.01
CA LEU A 189 -0.70 13.33 6.34
C LEU A 189 0.16 12.56 7.34
N MET A 190 0.91 11.55 6.90
CA MET A 190 1.89 10.88 7.74
C MET A 190 3.02 11.83 8.16
N VAL A 191 3.36 12.84 7.35
CA VAL A 191 4.28 13.91 7.78
C VAL A 191 3.61 14.80 8.83
N MET A 192 2.37 15.24 8.59
CA MET A 192 1.62 16.07 9.54
C MET A 192 1.51 15.39 10.92
N ALA A 193 1.19 14.09 10.94
CA ALA A 193 1.09 13.28 12.16
C ALA A 193 2.40 13.13 12.96
N LEU A 194 3.56 13.53 12.40
CA LEU A 194 4.84 13.55 13.12
C LEU A 194 5.13 14.86 13.84
N TYR A 195 4.38 15.91 13.51
CA TYR A 195 4.56 17.27 14.00
C TYR A 195 3.35 17.81 14.78
N GLU A 196 2.19 17.18 14.65
CA GLU A 196 1.05 17.30 15.57
C GLU A 196 1.34 16.54 16.86
#